data_AF-K9V250-F1
#
_entry.id   AF-K9V250-F1
#
_cell.length_a   1.000
_cell.length_b   1.000
_cell.length_c   1.000
_cell.angle_alpha   90.00
_cell.angle_beta   90.00
_cell.angle_gamma   90.00
#
_symmetry.space_group_name_H-M   'P 1'
#
loop_
_entity.id
_entity.type
_entity.pdbx_description
1 polymer ?
#
loop_
_entity_poly.entity_id
_entity_poly.type
_entity_poly.pdbx_seq_one_letter_code
_entity_poly.pdbx_strand_id
1 'polypeptide(L)'
;MQCREKEIHIKKIPRWFAKFILRSQYNPNNQQIFFTLLEPMTPQEWCLIWIPIIHPGIELPSNGERNPTGYMKACLTTLSTLTGYHERTVEGWFYGKPYHYSVEILLRCFHLLFTLQQYLN
;
A
#
# COMPACT_ATOMS: atom_id res chain seq x y z
N MET A 1 -12.10 -28.30 18.97
CA MET A 1 -10.94 -27.76 18.22
C MET A 1 -11.42 -27.37 16.83
N GLN A 2 -11.61 -26.08 16.54
CA GLN A 2 -11.95 -25.60 15.20
C GLN A 2 -10.67 -25.08 14.54
N CYS A 3 -10.26 -25.74 13.45
CA CYS A 3 -9.17 -25.28 12.59
C CYS A 3 -9.56 -23.93 11.97
N ARG A 4 -8.83 -22.87 12.31
CA ARG A 4 -8.91 -21.60 11.57
C ARG A 4 -8.23 -21.83 10.22
N GLU A 5 -9.01 -21.86 9.15
CA GLU A 5 -8.48 -21.64 7.81
C GLU A 5 -7.76 -20.29 7.81
N LYS A 6 -6.43 -20.31 7.72
CA LYS A 6 -5.66 -19.13 7.33
C LYS A 6 -6.02 -18.89 5.86
N GLU A 7 -6.92 -17.95 5.59
CA GLU A 7 -7.04 -17.38 4.26
C GLU A 7 -5.70 -16.74 3.92
N ILE A 8 -4.88 -17.47 3.18
CA ILE A 8 -3.70 -16.92 2.53
C ILE A 8 -4.27 -16.02 1.43
N HIS A 9 -4.49 -14.74 1.74
CA HIS A 9 -4.71 -13.72 0.73
C HIS A 9 -3.42 -13.62 -0.09
N ILE A 10 -3.28 -14.50 -1.07
CA ILE A 10 -2.25 -14.38 -2.11
C ILE A 10 -2.66 -13.13 -2.88
N LYS A 11 -2.05 -11.99 -2.53
CA LYS A 11 -2.25 -10.71 -3.21
C LYS A 11 -1.81 -10.91 -4.67
N LYS A 12 -2.76 -10.82 -5.61
CA LYS A 12 -2.51 -11.11 -7.03
C LYS A 12 -2.33 -9.83 -7.82
N ILE A 13 -1.28 -9.79 -8.63
CA ILE A 13 -1.03 -8.70 -9.56
C ILE A 13 -2.12 -8.68 -10.64
N PRO A 14 -2.72 -7.51 -10.96
CA PRO A 14 -3.79 -7.43 -11.94
C PRO A 14 -3.36 -7.81 -13.34
N ARG A 15 -4.24 -8.52 -14.08
CA ARG A 15 -3.92 -9.03 -15.42
C ARG A 15 -3.56 -7.94 -16.43
N TRP A 16 -4.24 -6.79 -16.41
CA TRP A 16 -3.93 -5.69 -17.32
C TRP A 16 -2.53 -5.14 -17.06
N PHE A 17 -2.14 -5.09 -15.79
CA PHE A 17 -0.85 -4.55 -15.36
C PHE A 17 0.27 -5.53 -15.65
N ALA A 18 0.05 -6.82 -15.40
CA ALA A 18 0.94 -7.89 -15.85
C ALA A 18 1.18 -7.82 -17.37
N LYS A 19 0.13 -7.64 -18.17
CA LYS A 19 0.26 -7.47 -19.64
C LYS A 19 1.07 -6.22 -20.00
N PHE A 20 0.90 -5.11 -19.29
CA PHE A 20 1.68 -3.90 -19.51
C PHE A 20 3.18 -4.13 -19.26
N ILE A 21 3.53 -4.74 -18.12
CA ILE A 21 4.91 -5.11 -17.78
C ILE A 21 5.50 -6.02 -18.85
N LEU A 22 4.77 -7.08 -19.23
CA LEU A 22 5.24 -8.05 -20.23
C LEU A 22 5.46 -7.42 -21.61
N ARG A 23 4.69 -6.39 -21.99
CA ARG A 23 4.91 -5.65 -23.23
C ARG A 23 6.14 -4.74 -23.19
N SER A 24 6.58 -4.34 -22.00
CA SER A 24 7.64 -3.35 -21.84
C SER A 24 9.06 -3.93 -21.88
N GLN A 25 9.26 -5.26 -21.98
CA GLN A 25 10.60 -5.85 -21.77
C GLN A 25 10.97 -7.06 -22.64
N TYR A 26 12.23 -7.06 -23.09
CA TYR A 26 12.88 -8.11 -23.89
C TYR A 26 13.59 -9.20 -23.05
N ASN A 27 13.75 -9.04 -21.72
CA ASN A 27 14.53 -9.96 -20.87
C ASN A 27 13.67 -10.62 -19.76
N PRO A 28 13.63 -11.96 -19.65
CA PRO A 28 12.88 -12.70 -18.62
C PRO A 28 13.27 -12.37 -17.17
N ASN A 29 14.55 -12.12 -16.88
CA ASN A 29 14.99 -11.80 -15.52
C ASN A 29 14.39 -10.49 -15.01
N ASN A 30 14.20 -9.52 -15.92
CA ASN A 30 13.58 -8.25 -15.57
C ASN A 30 12.09 -8.42 -15.26
N GLN A 31 11.40 -9.37 -15.90
CA GLN A 31 9.98 -9.65 -15.60
C GLN A 31 9.80 -10.07 -14.14
N GLN A 32 10.66 -10.95 -13.63
CA GLN A 32 10.58 -11.43 -12.25
C GLN A 32 10.83 -10.30 -11.24
N ILE A 33 11.83 -9.45 -11.50
CA ILE A 33 12.12 -8.26 -10.69
C ILE A 33 10.91 -7.31 -10.67
N PHE A 34 10.30 -7.04 -11.83
CA PHE A 34 9.12 -6.18 -11.90
C PHE A 34 7.93 -6.74 -11.13
N PHE A 35 7.67 -8.05 -11.23
CA PHE A 35 6.58 -8.66 -10.47
C PHE A 35 6.82 -8.57 -8.95
N THR A 36 8.05 -8.79 -8.47
CA THR A 36 8.40 -8.60 -7.05
C THR A 36 8.30 -7.13 -6.61
N LEU A 37 8.71 -6.19 -7.45
CA LEU A 37 8.57 -4.77 -7.17
C LEU A 37 7.10 -4.35 -7.08
N LEU A 38 6.18 -5.06 -7.72
CA LEU A 38 4.78 -4.67 -7.85
C LEU A 38 3.82 -5.50 -7.00
N GLU A 39 4.34 -6.15 -5.95
CA GLU A 39 3.51 -6.76 -4.92
C GLU A 39 2.56 -5.72 -4.29
N PRO A 40 1.23 -5.96 -4.32
CA PRO A 40 0.26 -4.99 -3.82
C PRO A 40 0.46 -4.63 -2.35
N MET A 41 0.31 -3.35 -2.02
CA MET A 41 0.47 -2.83 -0.66
C MET A 41 -0.86 -2.26 -0.15
N THR A 42 -1.30 -2.68 1.03
CA THR A 42 -2.55 -2.19 1.62
C THR A 42 -2.39 -0.75 2.14
N PRO A 43 -3.50 0.00 2.33
CA PRO A 43 -3.46 1.30 2.99
C PRO A 43 -2.76 1.28 4.36
N GLN A 44 -2.98 0.24 5.15
CA GLN A 44 -2.38 0.05 6.47
C GLN A 44 -0.87 -0.16 6.38
N GLU A 45 -0.42 -1.05 5.50
CA GLU A 45 1.01 -1.32 5.29
C GLU A 45 1.74 -0.07 4.81
N TRP A 46 1.14 0.65 3.85
CA TRP A 46 1.71 1.88 3.32
C TRP A 46 1.84 2.95 4.41
N CYS A 47 0.78 3.15 5.21
CA CYS A 47 0.78 4.12 6.29
C CYS A 47 1.84 3.84 7.35
N LEU A 48 2.00 2.58 7.75
CA LEU A 48 2.99 2.17 8.77
C LEU A 48 4.41 2.55 8.36
N ILE A 49 4.73 2.47 7.07
CA ILE A 49 6.05 2.81 6.54
C ILE A 49 6.22 4.33 6.42
N TRP A 50 5.25 5.01 5.80
CA TRP A 50 5.47 6.36 5.29
C TRP A 50 4.98 7.48 6.19
N ILE A 51 3.94 7.27 7.01
CA ILE A 51 3.45 8.33 7.91
C ILE A 51 4.52 8.86 8.87
N PRO A 52 5.35 8.04 9.56
CA PRO A 52 6.38 8.58 10.44
C PRO A 52 7.48 9.35 9.68
N ILE A 53 7.68 9.04 8.40
CA ILE A 53 8.68 9.72 7.54
C ILE A 53 8.12 11.08 7.05
N ILE A 54 6.86 11.11 6.61
CA ILE A 54 6.20 12.30 6.07
C ILE A 54 5.80 13.28 7.18
N HIS A 55 5.36 12.75 8.32
CA HIS A 55 4.90 13.53 9.48
C HIS A 55 5.76 13.18 10.71
N PRO A 56 6.98 13.75 10.82
CA PRO A 56 7.85 13.52 11.97
C PRO A 56 7.14 13.88 13.28
N GLY A 57 7.20 12.99 14.27
CA GLY A 57 6.55 13.18 15.57
C GLY A 57 5.17 12.52 15.70
N ILE A 58 4.64 11.90 14.65
CA ILE A 58 3.49 11.01 14.77
C ILE A 58 3.97 9.62 15.21
N GLU A 59 3.46 9.16 16.34
CA GLU A 59 3.73 7.82 16.86
C GLU A 59 3.05 6.73 16.01
N LEU A 60 3.72 5.58 15.90
CA LEU A 60 3.21 4.41 15.20
C LEU A 60 2.25 3.61 16.10
N PRO A 61 1.22 2.99 15.51
CA PRO A 61 0.34 2.10 16.25
C PRO A 61 1.06 0.82 16.68
N SER A 62 0.74 0.36 17.89
CA SER A 62 1.21 -0.90 18.46
C SER A 62 0.15 -1.99 18.32
N ASN A 63 0.59 -3.25 18.14
CA ASN A 63 -0.32 -4.37 17.96
C ASN A 63 -1.24 -4.56 19.19
N GLY A 64 -2.55 -4.51 18.95
CA GLY A 64 -3.57 -4.68 20.00
C GLY A 64 -3.89 -3.41 20.79
N GLU A 65 -3.21 -2.30 20.50
CA GLU A 65 -3.46 -1.01 21.13
C GLU A 65 -4.29 -0.09 20.23
N ARG A 66 -4.85 0.96 20.84
CA ARG A 66 -5.52 2.02 20.10
C ARG A 66 -4.50 2.82 19.29
N ASN A 67 -4.87 3.20 18.06
CA ASN A 67 -4.04 4.08 17.25
C ASN A 67 -3.67 5.37 18.02
N PRO A 68 -2.39 5.80 17.97
CA PRO A 68 -1.96 7.05 18.59
C PRO A 68 -2.72 8.26 18.07
N THR A 69 -2.75 9.30 18.89
CA THR A 69 -3.42 10.56 18.54
C THR A 69 -2.82 11.13 17.25
N GLY A 70 -3.68 11.46 16.29
CA GLY A 70 -3.26 12.05 15.01
C GLY A 70 -2.81 11.06 13.94
N TYR A 71 -2.41 9.84 14.28
CA TYR A 71 -1.94 8.84 13.30
C TYR A 71 -2.97 8.58 12.21
N MET A 72 -4.21 8.27 12.62
CA MET A 72 -5.28 7.98 11.67
C MET A 72 -5.60 9.20 10.80
N LYS A 73 -5.65 10.40 11.38
CA LYS A 73 -5.88 11.63 10.62
C LYS A 73 -4.81 11.86 9.55
N ALA A 74 -3.54 11.66 9.91
CA ALA A 74 -2.42 11.77 8.98
C ALA A 74 -2.51 10.75 7.85
N CYS A 75 -2.88 9.50 8.15
CA CYS A 75 -3.19 8.49 7.14
C CYS A 75 -4.27 8.95 6.16
N LEU A 76 -5.43 9.37 6.68
CA LEU A 76 -6.58 9.74 5.87
C LEU A 76 -6.25 10.92 4.95
N THR A 77 -5.67 11.99 5.49
CA THR A 77 -5.33 13.19 4.71
C THR A 77 -4.24 12.89 3.68
N THR A 78 -3.20 12.12 4.04
CA THR A 78 -2.12 11.78 3.11
C THR A 78 -2.61 10.89 1.97
N LEU A 79 -3.35 9.82 2.28
CA LEU A 79 -3.86 8.90 1.27
C LEU A 79 -4.97 9.55 0.42
N SER A 80 -5.80 10.40 0.99
CA SER A 80 -6.78 11.19 0.22
C SER A 80 -6.08 12.06 -0.81
N THR A 81 -5.00 12.75 -0.41
CA THR A 81 -4.17 13.57 -1.30
C THR A 81 -3.51 12.74 -2.40
N LEU A 82 -2.89 11.61 -2.06
CA LEU A 82 -2.17 10.77 -3.02
C LEU A 82 -3.08 10.07 -4.02
N THR A 83 -4.26 9.64 -3.57
CA THR A 83 -5.15 8.81 -4.40
C THR A 83 -6.28 9.60 -5.07
N GLY A 84 -6.52 10.84 -4.64
CA GLY A 84 -7.63 11.68 -5.11
C GLY A 84 -9.01 11.26 -4.59
N TYR A 85 -9.10 10.21 -3.78
CA TYR A 85 -10.35 9.81 -3.13
C TYR A 85 -10.65 10.71 -1.93
N HIS A 86 -11.93 10.96 -1.67
CA HIS A 86 -12.37 11.71 -0.49
C HIS A 86 -11.99 10.99 0.82
N GLU A 87 -11.63 11.74 1.88
CA GLU A 87 -11.18 11.17 3.18
C GLU A 87 -12.16 10.12 3.75
N ARG A 88 -13.48 10.37 3.72
CA ARG A 88 -14.50 9.38 4.12
C ARG A 88 -14.44 8.05 3.35
N THR A 89 -14.06 8.08 2.08
CA THR A 89 -13.88 6.87 1.26
C THR A 89 -12.64 6.12 1.73
N VAL A 90 -11.54 6.85 1.90
CA VAL A 90 -10.26 6.33 2.42
C VAL A 90 -10.45 5.71 3.80
N GLU A 91 -11.17 6.39 4.68
CA GLU A 91 -11.51 5.93 6.02
C GLU A 91 -12.20 4.57 5.99
N GLY A 92 -13.12 4.39 5.04
CA GLY A 92 -13.77 3.11 4.79
C GLY A 92 -12.79 1.95 4.62
N TRP A 93 -11.64 2.17 3.95
CA TRP A 93 -10.65 1.13 3.67
C TRP A 93 -10.00 0.58 4.94
N PHE A 94 -9.91 1.40 6.01
CA PHE A 94 -9.38 0.99 7.30
C PHE A 94 -10.39 0.22 8.16
N TYR A 95 -11.68 0.36 7.85
CA TYR A 95 -12.78 -0.28 8.59
C TYR A 95 -13.46 -1.40 7.77
N GLY A 96 -12.72 -2.00 6.83
CA GLY A 96 -13.15 -3.17 6.09
C GLY A 96 -14.11 -2.89 4.92
N LYS A 97 -14.32 -1.63 4.53
CA LYS A 97 -15.03 -1.36 3.28
C LYS A 97 -14.15 -1.77 2.10
N PRO A 98 -14.71 -2.48 1.10
CA PRO A 98 -13.95 -2.90 -0.06
C PRO A 98 -13.50 -1.69 -0.87
N TYR A 99 -12.33 -1.82 -1.46
CA TYR A 99 -11.79 -0.87 -2.43
C TYR A 99 -11.27 -1.63 -3.65
N HIS A 100 -11.16 -0.92 -4.77
CA HIS A 100 -10.69 -1.54 -5.99
C HIS A 100 -9.21 -1.95 -5.83
N TYR A 101 -8.86 -3.16 -6.27
CA TYR A 101 -7.51 -3.71 -6.13
C TYR A 101 -6.40 -2.79 -6.71
N SER A 102 -6.76 -1.89 -7.64
CA SER A 102 -5.81 -0.93 -8.23
C SER A 102 -5.26 0.05 -7.20
N VAL A 103 -5.97 0.29 -6.10
CA VAL A 103 -5.49 1.13 -4.99
C VAL A 103 -4.21 0.54 -4.42
N GLU A 104 -4.15 -0.77 -4.21
CA GLU A 104 -2.96 -1.41 -3.63
C GLU A 104 -1.75 -1.36 -4.57
N ILE A 105 -2.00 -1.45 -5.87
CA ILE A 105 -0.96 -1.25 -6.89
C ILE A 105 -0.50 0.19 -6.92
N LEU A 106 -1.42 1.15 -6.86
CA LEU A 106 -1.09 2.58 -6.82
C LEU A 106 -0.24 2.92 -5.59
N LEU A 107 -0.61 2.42 -4.42
CA LEU A 107 0.16 2.60 -3.18
C LEU A 107 1.54 1.96 -3.26
N ARG A 108 1.65 0.78 -3.88
CA ARG A 108 2.95 0.16 -4.14
C ARG A 108 3.82 1.04 -5.05
N CYS A 109 3.25 1.62 -6.11
CA CYS A 109 3.96 2.55 -6.98
C CYS A 109 4.46 3.78 -6.19
N PHE A 110 3.63 4.38 -5.34
CA PHE A 110 4.08 5.48 -4.47
C PHE A 110 5.19 5.07 -3.51
N HIS A 111 5.10 3.88 -2.91
CA HIS A 111 6.16 3.37 -2.06
C HIS A 111 7.49 3.24 -2.82
N LEU A 112 7.49 2.71 -4.04
CA LEU A 112 8.72 2.62 -4.85
C LEU A 112 9.26 4.01 -5.20
N LEU A 113 8.40 4.94 -5.60
CA LEU A 113 8.79 6.32 -5.93
C LEU A 113 9.40 7.03 -4.72
N PHE A 114 8.79 6.92 -3.55
CA PHE A 114 9.29 7.56 -2.34
C PHE A 114 10.59 6.90 -1.87
N THR A 115 10.72 5.57 -2.00
CA THR A 115 11.98 4.87 -1.69
C THR A 115 13.11 5.36 -2.58
N LEU A 116 12.85 5.50 -3.89
CA LEU A 116 13.83 6.04 -4.83
C LEU A 116 14.20 7.49 -4.48
N GLN A 117 13.21 8.32 -4.14
CA GLN A 117 13.44 9.71 -3.73
C GLN A 117 14.30 9.79 -2.45
N GLN A 118 14.09 8.91 -1.47
CA GLN A 118 14.92 8.84 -0.25
C GLN A 118 16.35 8.37 -0.55
N TYR A 119 16.55 7.53 -1.57
CA TYR A 119 17.88 7.07 -1.96
C TYR A 119 18.68 8.13 -2.72
N LEU A 120 18.00 9.00 -3.47
CA LEU A 120 18.62 10.03 -4.31
C LEU A 120 18.88 11.35 -3.58
N ASN A 121 18.26 11.57 -2.41
CA ASN A 121 18.45 12.73 -1.55
C ASN A 121 19.51 12.44 -0.47
#